data_AF-A0A7X4FS19-F1
#
_entry.id   AF-A0A7X4FS19-F1
#
_cell.length_a   1.000
_cell.length_b   1.000
_cell.length_c   1.000
_cell.angle_alpha   90.00
_cell.angle_beta   90.00
_cell.angle_gamma   90.00
#
_symmetry.space_group_name_H-M   'P 1'
#
loop_
_entity.id
_entity.type
_entity.pdbx_description
1 polymer ?
#
loop_
_entity_poly.entity_id
_entity_poly.type
_entity_poly.pdbx_seq_one_letter_code
_entity_poly.pdbx_strand_id
1 'polypeptide(L)'
;MFGLFVYTMHLADAREREAIGETVAAVVDAIVDDGLRIIGYDGRPTRWGRYEPAYVAGEEPMNALLMLQMVKVAHELTGLPRFGRQYARLLQMGYARIGEGARLDRPPREANHSDDVLIALALYPLLELETDAAVRLHYERAAHRWFHGRTYPGIDVEGNPLATFLHRHWTGDRTYDAAALDTLRGVPLDMKWNAGTIETYARRFGFSFTADPVAPLAGDGPLPIAQRGRTWSFLVHNPYRVGGDRHAVAPFETNGLDYLVSYWFGRAHGMIRAAD
;
A
#
# COMPACT_ATOMS: atom_id res chain seq x y z
N MET A 1 -8.85 -5.80 2.41
CA MET A 1 -9.46 -4.77 3.27
C MET A 1 -9.55 -3.41 2.62
N PHE A 2 -8.43 -2.68 2.40
CA PHE A 2 -8.43 -1.34 1.79
C PHE A 2 -9.36 -1.18 0.58
N GLY A 3 -9.21 -2.02 -0.46
CA GLY A 3 -10.03 -1.90 -1.66
C GLY A 3 -11.53 -2.13 -1.42
N LEU A 4 -11.88 -3.10 -0.57
CA LEU A 4 -13.26 -3.38 -0.18
C LEU A 4 -13.87 -2.19 0.60
N PHE A 5 -13.08 -1.59 1.50
CA PHE A 5 -13.48 -0.39 2.22
C PHE A 5 -13.72 0.78 1.26
N VAL A 6 -12.75 1.13 0.43
CA VAL A 6 -12.87 2.25 -0.53
C VAL A 6 -14.06 2.06 -1.47
N TYR A 7 -14.20 0.87 -2.07
CA TYR A 7 -15.34 0.58 -2.94
C TYR A 7 -16.68 0.74 -2.20
N THR A 8 -16.76 0.18 -0.99
CA THR A 8 -17.96 0.27 -0.16
C THR A 8 -18.34 1.71 0.14
N MET A 9 -17.38 2.53 0.57
CA MET A 9 -17.66 3.90 1.01
C MET A 9 -18.11 4.81 -0.13
N HIS A 10 -17.63 4.58 -1.36
CA HIS A 10 -17.78 5.54 -2.46
C HIS A 10 -18.65 5.07 -3.62
N LEU A 11 -18.76 3.76 -3.87
CA LEU A 11 -19.35 3.23 -5.11
C LEU A 11 -20.44 2.18 -4.86
N ALA A 12 -20.31 1.38 -3.80
CA ALA A 12 -21.19 0.24 -3.57
C ALA A 12 -22.65 0.65 -3.31
N ASP A 13 -23.57 -0.04 -3.98
CA ASP A 13 -25.00 0.01 -3.66
C ASP A 13 -25.34 -0.74 -2.36
N ALA A 14 -26.59 -0.65 -1.90
CA ALA A 14 -27.00 -1.26 -0.63
C ALA A 14 -26.78 -2.79 -0.58
N ARG A 15 -27.01 -3.49 -1.70
CA ARG A 15 -26.86 -4.95 -1.78
C ARG A 15 -25.39 -5.34 -1.80
N GLU A 16 -24.57 -4.59 -2.52
CA GLU A 16 -23.11 -4.79 -2.57
C GLU A 16 -22.48 -4.52 -1.20
N ARG A 17 -22.93 -3.46 -0.50
CA ARG A 17 -22.50 -3.14 0.86
C ARG A 17 -22.76 -4.30 1.82
N GLU A 18 -23.96 -4.88 1.78
CA GLU A 18 -24.33 -6.03 2.60
C GLU A 18 -23.43 -7.24 2.28
N ALA A 19 -23.31 -7.62 1.01
CA ALA A 19 -22.48 -8.76 0.60
C ALA A 19 -20.98 -8.59 0.94
N ILE A 20 -20.44 -7.38 0.79
CA ILE A 20 -19.06 -7.06 1.19
C ILE A 20 -18.92 -7.12 2.71
N GLY A 21 -19.88 -6.57 3.45
CA GLY A 21 -19.91 -6.64 4.91
C GLY A 21 -19.88 -8.08 5.42
N GLU A 22 -20.72 -8.96 4.86
CA GLU A 22 -20.73 -10.40 5.17
C GLU A 22 -19.39 -11.07 4.88
N THR A 23 -18.81 -10.79 3.72
CA THR A 23 -17.50 -11.35 3.31
C THR A 23 -16.39 -10.89 4.26
N VAL A 24 -16.34 -9.61 4.57
CA VAL A 24 -15.36 -9.05 5.51
C VAL A 24 -15.56 -9.64 6.90
N ALA A 25 -16.80 -9.74 7.38
CA ALA A 25 -17.11 -10.34 8.67
C ALA A 25 -16.59 -11.78 8.75
N ALA A 26 -16.87 -12.60 7.73
CA ALA A 26 -16.43 -14.00 7.69
C ALA A 26 -14.90 -14.14 7.74
N VAL A 27 -14.17 -13.27 7.01
CA VAL A 27 -12.69 -13.27 7.05
C VAL A 27 -12.16 -12.88 8.43
N VAL A 28 -12.70 -11.82 9.04
CA VAL A 28 -12.21 -11.35 10.34
C VAL A 28 -12.59 -12.31 11.46
N ASP A 29 -13.81 -12.85 11.44
CA ASP A 29 -14.25 -13.86 12.41
C ASP A 29 -13.33 -15.09 12.34
N ALA A 30 -13.01 -15.62 11.15
CA ALA A 30 -12.09 -16.75 11.00
C ALA A 30 -10.71 -16.46 11.63
N ILE A 31 -10.14 -15.28 11.37
CA ILE A 31 -8.83 -14.90 11.94
C ILE A 31 -8.89 -14.80 13.46
N VAL A 32 -9.97 -14.22 14.00
CA VAL A 32 -10.16 -14.05 15.45
C VAL A 32 -10.36 -15.39 16.15
N ASP A 33 -11.19 -16.26 15.55
CA ASP A 33 -11.50 -17.60 16.07
C ASP A 33 -10.28 -18.53 16.03
N ASP A 34 -9.41 -18.37 15.03
CA ASP A 34 -8.13 -19.09 14.94
C ASP A 34 -7.01 -18.48 15.83
N GLY A 35 -7.38 -17.62 16.78
CA GLY A 35 -6.46 -17.04 17.75
C GLY A 35 -5.54 -15.99 17.14
N LEU A 36 -6.09 -15.13 16.27
CA LEU A 36 -5.38 -14.06 15.55
C LEU A 36 -4.40 -14.58 14.50
N ARG A 37 -4.77 -15.62 13.76
CA ARG A 37 -3.94 -16.23 12.70
C ARG A 37 -4.77 -16.49 11.45
N ILE A 38 -4.17 -16.30 10.29
CA ILE A 38 -4.72 -16.81 9.03
C ILE A 38 -4.23 -18.25 8.88
N ILE A 39 -5.18 -19.19 8.84
CA ILE A 39 -4.92 -20.60 8.61
C ILE A 39 -4.96 -20.88 7.10
N GLY A 40 -3.93 -21.54 6.60
CA GLY A 40 -3.79 -21.93 5.21
C GLY A 40 -4.66 -23.14 4.83
N TYR A 41 -4.69 -23.44 3.53
CA TYR A 41 -5.42 -24.59 2.99
C TYR A 41 -4.94 -25.94 3.54
N ASP A 42 -3.73 -25.99 4.10
CA ASP A 42 -3.11 -27.17 4.72
C ASP A 42 -3.44 -27.30 6.22
N GLY A 43 -4.31 -26.42 6.75
CA GLY A 43 -4.70 -26.39 8.16
C GLY A 43 -3.64 -25.82 9.10
N ARG A 44 -2.56 -25.21 8.56
CA ARG A 44 -1.48 -24.62 9.37
C ARG A 44 -1.51 -23.09 9.29
N PRO A 45 -1.04 -22.37 10.32
CA PRO A 45 -0.86 -20.94 10.22
C PRO A 45 0.01 -20.57 9.02
N THR A 46 -0.42 -19.56 8.27
CA THR A 46 0.39 -19.00 7.18
C THR A 46 1.66 -18.36 7.73
N ARG A 47 2.68 -18.22 6.87
CA ARG A 47 3.99 -17.68 7.28
C ARG A 47 3.91 -16.28 7.88
N TRP A 48 3.11 -15.39 7.26
CA TRP A 48 3.06 -13.96 7.59
C TRP A 48 1.71 -13.50 8.15
N GLY A 49 0.63 -14.28 7.98
CA GLY A 49 -0.70 -13.96 8.49
C GLY A 49 -0.83 -14.29 9.96
N ARG A 50 -0.02 -13.64 10.78
CA ARG A 50 0.15 -13.88 12.21
C ARG A 50 -0.03 -12.58 12.97
N TYR A 51 -1.06 -12.50 13.79
CA TYR A 51 -1.46 -11.28 14.49
C TYR A 51 -1.50 -11.50 16.00
N GLU A 52 -0.95 -12.60 16.51
CA GLU A 52 -0.89 -12.90 17.93
C GLU A 52 0.04 -11.92 18.67
N PRO A 53 -0.21 -11.60 19.96
CA PRO A 53 0.51 -10.56 20.69
C PRO A 53 2.03 -10.72 20.71
N ALA A 54 2.50 -11.95 20.90
CA ALA A 54 3.93 -12.25 20.92
C ALA A 54 4.59 -12.00 19.56
N TYR A 55 3.90 -12.33 18.46
CA TYR A 55 4.43 -12.14 17.11
C TYR A 55 4.45 -10.66 16.73
N VAL A 56 3.35 -9.93 16.98
CA VAL A 56 3.30 -8.50 16.65
C VAL A 56 4.28 -7.67 17.49
N ALA A 57 4.52 -8.05 18.75
CA ALA A 57 5.44 -7.31 19.61
C ALA A 57 6.92 -7.65 19.35
N GLY A 58 7.22 -8.91 19.01
CA GLY A 58 8.59 -9.41 18.90
C GLY A 58 9.15 -9.48 17.48
N GLU A 59 8.30 -9.70 16.48
CA GLU A 59 8.73 -10.05 15.11
C GLU A 59 8.25 -9.04 14.08
N GLU A 60 6.94 -8.74 14.04
CA GLU A 60 6.35 -7.93 12.97
C GLU A 60 5.33 -6.89 13.50
N PRO A 61 5.78 -5.71 13.96
CA PRO A 61 4.91 -4.66 14.49
C PRO A 61 3.87 -4.13 13.50
N MET A 62 4.14 -4.20 12.19
CA MET A 62 3.17 -3.82 11.16
C MET A 62 1.88 -4.63 11.28
N ASN A 63 1.96 -5.90 11.67
CA ASN A 63 0.80 -6.77 11.79
C ASN A 63 -0.20 -6.27 12.84
N ALA A 64 0.23 -5.44 13.80
CA ALA A 64 -0.70 -4.76 14.70
C ALA A 64 -1.65 -3.80 13.94
N LEU A 65 -1.12 -3.01 13.00
CA LEU A 65 -1.93 -2.12 12.15
C LEU A 65 -2.85 -2.91 11.22
N LEU A 66 -2.35 -3.99 10.61
CA LEU A 66 -3.16 -4.85 9.74
C LEU A 66 -4.36 -5.46 10.49
N MET A 67 -4.14 -5.95 11.72
CA MET A 67 -5.22 -6.52 12.53
C MET A 67 -6.23 -5.46 12.97
N LEU A 68 -5.77 -4.29 13.43
CA LEU A 68 -6.64 -3.16 13.78
C LEU A 68 -7.48 -2.72 12.57
N GLN A 69 -6.86 -2.62 11.40
CA GLN A 69 -7.53 -2.27 10.14
C GLN A 69 -8.64 -3.27 9.81
N MET A 70 -8.34 -4.57 9.84
CA MET A 70 -9.32 -5.62 9.55
C MET A 70 -10.55 -5.50 10.46
N VAL A 71 -10.36 -5.39 11.77
CA VAL A 71 -11.48 -5.32 12.73
C VAL A 71 -12.24 -4.00 12.63
N LYS A 72 -11.55 -2.86 12.47
CA LYS A 72 -12.20 -1.54 12.34
C LYS A 72 -13.06 -1.47 11.08
N VAL A 73 -12.55 -1.95 9.95
CA VAL A 73 -13.33 -2.04 8.70
C VAL A 73 -14.49 -3.02 8.85
N ALA A 74 -14.29 -4.19 9.48
CA ALA A 74 -15.41 -5.12 9.72
C ALA A 74 -16.51 -4.49 10.57
N HIS A 75 -16.15 -3.73 11.61
CA HIS A 75 -17.12 -2.99 12.42
C HIS A 75 -17.86 -1.95 11.57
N GLU A 76 -17.15 -1.12 10.82
CA GLU A 76 -17.75 -0.08 9.96
C GLU A 76 -18.75 -0.66 8.96
N LEU A 77 -18.35 -1.73 8.26
CA LEU A 77 -19.16 -2.27 7.17
C LEU A 77 -20.38 -3.09 7.63
N THR A 78 -20.38 -3.56 8.87
CA THR A 78 -21.42 -4.48 9.37
C THR A 78 -22.25 -3.91 10.51
N GLY A 79 -21.73 -2.93 11.24
CA GLY A 79 -22.31 -2.43 12.49
C GLY A 79 -22.32 -3.46 13.63
N LEU A 80 -21.68 -4.63 13.47
CA LEU A 80 -21.80 -5.73 14.43
C LEU A 80 -20.95 -5.45 15.68
N PRO A 81 -21.55 -5.40 16.90
CA PRO A 81 -20.84 -4.98 18.12
C PRO A 81 -19.64 -5.86 18.51
N ARG A 82 -19.56 -7.10 18.01
CA ARG A 82 -18.43 -8.00 18.28
C ARG A 82 -17.11 -7.46 17.74
N PHE A 83 -17.12 -6.81 16.58
CA PHE A 83 -15.92 -6.22 16.00
C PHE A 83 -15.48 -4.98 16.80
N GLY A 84 -16.43 -4.14 17.24
CA GLY A 84 -16.13 -3.04 18.16
C GLY A 84 -15.48 -3.50 19.47
N ARG A 85 -16.00 -4.58 20.09
CA ARG A 85 -15.38 -5.17 21.29
C ARG A 85 -14.00 -5.74 21.02
N GLN A 86 -13.81 -6.42 19.89
CA GLN A 86 -12.50 -6.97 19.51
C GLN A 86 -11.48 -5.86 19.25
N TYR A 87 -11.88 -4.76 18.60
CA TYR A 87 -11.04 -3.60 18.39
C TYR A 87 -10.59 -2.99 19.73
N ALA A 88 -11.53 -2.75 20.65
CA ALA A 88 -11.23 -2.26 21.98
C ALA A 88 -10.27 -3.18 22.76
N ARG A 89 -10.45 -4.51 22.64
CA ARG A 89 -9.54 -5.50 23.22
C ARG A 89 -8.12 -5.38 22.65
N LEU A 90 -7.96 -5.27 21.34
CA LEU A 90 -6.65 -5.09 20.71
C LEU A 90 -5.97 -3.78 21.14
N LEU A 91 -6.74 -2.70 21.30
CA LEU A 91 -6.25 -1.43 21.84
C LEU A 91 -5.75 -1.58 23.29
N GLN A 92 -6.51 -2.27 24.15
CA GLN A 92 -6.08 -2.57 25.54
C GLN A 92 -4.80 -3.41 25.58
N MET A 93 -4.60 -4.28 24.59
CA MET A 93 -3.38 -5.07 24.42
C MET A 93 -2.21 -4.26 23.83
N GLY A 94 -2.41 -2.96 23.56
CA GLY A 94 -1.38 -2.04 23.12
C GLY A 94 -1.12 -2.03 21.61
N TYR A 95 -1.99 -2.63 20.78
CA TYR A 95 -1.73 -2.78 19.34
C TYR A 95 -1.51 -1.44 18.63
N ALA A 96 -2.25 -0.39 18.99
CA ALA A 96 -2.04 0.94 18.39
C ALA A 96 -0.64 1.48 18.67
N ARG A 97 -0.16 1.33 19.92
CA ARG A 97 1.19 1.73 20.31
C ARG A 97 2.27 0.88 19.65
N ILE A 98 2.07 -0.44 19.55
CA ILE A 98 2.98 -1.34 18.81
C ILE A 98 3.08 -0.90 17.35
N GLY A 99 1.94 -0.53 16.74
CA GLY A 99 1.86 -0.04 15.37
C GLY A 99 2.67 1.23 15.08
N GLU A 100 3.01 2.05 16.08
CA GLU A 100 3.97 3.16 15.91
C GLU A 100 5.35 2.68 15.41
N GLY A 101 5.69 1.40 15.67
CA GLY A 101 6.90 0.74 15.23
C GLY A 101 6.77 -0.02 13.90
N ALA A 102 5.65 0.11 13.17
CA ALA A 102 5.34 -0.72 12.00
C ALA A 102 6.42 -0.70 10.91
N ARG A 103 6.99 0.47 10.59
CA ARG A 103 8.10 0.54 9.63
C ARG A 103 9.43 0.23 10.31
N LEU A 104 10.05 -0.85 9.84
CA LEU A 104 11.42 -1.22 10.20
C LEU A 104 12.42 -0.27 9.52
N ASP A 105 13.30 0.30 10.33
CA ASP A 105 14.32 1.24 9.87
C ASP A 105 15.54 0.45 9.36
N ARG A 106 15.63 0.26 8.04
CA ARG A 106 16.68 -0.52 7.37
C ARG A 106 17.45 0.33 6.35
N PRO A 107 18.71 -0.02 6.04
CA PRO A 107 19.44 0.60 4.95
C PRO A 107 18.59 0.62 3.67
N PRO A 108 18.62 1.70 2.86
CA PRO A 108 17.67 1.85 1.76
C PRO A 108 17.68 0.71 0.73
N ARG A 109 18.86 0.14 0.44
CA ARG A 109 19.00 -1.01 -0.46
C ARG A 109 18.45 -2.32 0.11
N GLU A 110 18.18 -2.40 1.41
CA GLU A 110 17.69 -3.59 2.13
C GLU A 110 16.25 -3.45 2.62
N ALA A 111 15.66 -2.25 2.47
CA ALA A 111 14.27 -2.00 2.79
C ALA A 111 13.32 -2.86 1.94
N ASN A 112 12.26 -3.33 2.58
CA ASN A 112 11.20 -4.11 1.93
C ASN A 112 9.97 -3.22 1.68
N HIS A 113 9.86 -2.71 0.47
CA HIS A 113 8.77 -1.82 0.07
C HIS A 113 7.40 -2.50 -0.03
N SER A 114 7.34 -3.84 0.01
CA SER A 114 6.06 -4.53 0.16
C SER A 114 5.41 -4.25 1.52
N ASP A 115 6.21 -4.15 2.59
CA ASP A 115 5.70 -3.84 3.94
C ASP A 115 5.26 -2.38 3.98
N ASP A 116 6.01 -1.49 3.34
CA ASP A 116 5.65 -0.08 3.20
C ASP A 116 4.27 0.11 2.55
N VAL A 117 3.95 -0.64 1.50
CA VAL A 117 2.61 -0.60 0.89
C VAL A 117 1.55 -1.16 1.84
N LEU A 118 1.83 -2.29 2.53
CA LEU A 118 0.87 -2.86 3.49
C LEU A 118 0.56 -1.90 4.64
N ILE A 119 1.57 -1.21 5.18
CA ILE A 119 1.42 -0.17 6.21
C ILE A 119 0.50 0.94 5.70
N ALA A 120 0.75 1.46 4.48
CA ALA A 120 -0.06 2.52 3.88
C ALA A 120 -1.54 2.12 3.74
N LEU A 121 -1.78 0.91 3.22
CA LEU A 121 -3.13 0.38 3.00
C LEU A 121 -3.87 0.08 4.31
N ALA A 122 -3.15 -0.23 5.39
CA ALA A 122 -3.75 -0.37 6.72
C ALA A 122 -4.04 0.98 7.38
N LEU A 123 -3.12 1.94 7.26
CA LEU A 123 -3.27 3.26 7.85
C LEU A 123 -4.43 4.04 7.23
N TYR A 124 -4.73 3.88 5.94
CA TYR A 124 -5.81 4.62 5.30
C TYR A 124 -7.16 4.46 6.00
N PRO A 125 -7.82 3.28 6.06
CA PRO A 125 -9.09 3.17 6.76
C PRO A 125 -8.97 3.44 8.27
N LEU A 126 -7.83 3.19 8.91
CA LEU A 126 -7.64 3.53 10.32
C LEU A 126 -7.71 5.04 10.55
N LEU A 127 -7.06 5.83 9.70
CA LEU A 127 -7.09 7.29 9.76
C LEU A 127 -8.40 7.88 9.21
N GLU A 128 -9.15 7.18 8.35
CA GLU A 128 -10.49 7.63 7.96
C GLU A 128 -11.54 7.37 9.07
N LEU A 129 -11.42 6.25 9.79
CA LEU A 129 -12.47 5.77 10.71
C LEU A 129 -12.21 6.04 12.18
N GLU A 130 -10.98 6.37 12.60
CA GLU A 130 -10.68 6.61 14.01
C GLU A 130 -11.09 8.01 14.46
N THR A 131 -12.01 8.05 15.43
CA THR A 131 -12.58 9.26 16.01
C THR A 131 -12.01 9.56 17.39
N ASP A 132 -11.46 8.56 18.10
CA ASP A 132 -10.76 8.78 19.36
C ASP A 132 -9.39 9.41 19.08
N ALA A 133 -9.22 10.67 19.49
CA ALA A 133 -8.00 11.44 19.23
C ALA A 133 -6.74 10.80 19.83
N ALA A 134 -6.83 10.13 20.97
CA ALA A 134 -5.69 9.49 21.61
C ALA A 134 -5.25 8.23 20.84
N VAL A 135 -6.20 7.45 20.33
CA VAL A 135 -5.90 6.30 19.47
C VAL A 135 -5.38 6.76 18.12
N ARG A 136 -6.04 7.76 17.51
CA ARG A 136 -5.67 8.34 16.21
C ARG A 136 -4.22 8.84 16.20
N LEU A 137 -3.77 9.46 17.30
CA LEU A 137 -2.39 9.95 17.43
C LEU A 137 -1.35 8.84 17.22
N HIS A 138 -1.64 7.59 17.63
CA HIS A 138 -0.74 6.47 17.36
C HIS A 138 -0.63 6.16 15.86
N TYR A 139 -1.74 6.23 15.12
CA TYR A 139 -1.75 6.02 13.67
C TYR A 139 -1.04 7.15 12.93
N GLU A 140 -1.23 8.40 13.36
CA GLU A 140 -0.52 9.55 12.80
C GLU A 140 1.00 9.44 13.03
N ARG A 141 1.43 8.99 14.21
CA ARG A 141 2.85 8.70 14.49
C ARG A 141 3.40 7.58 13.62
N ALA A 142 2.63 6.49 13.44
CA ALA A 142 3.00 5.40 12.56
C ALA A 142 3.15 5.90 11.11
N ALA A 143 2.20 6.70 10.62
CA ALA A 143 2.22 7.29 9.29
C ALA A 143 3.41 8.24 9.09
N HIS A 144 3.70 9.10 10.07
CA HIS A 144 4.86 10.00 10.03
C HIS A 144 6.17 9.22 9.97
N ARG A 145 6.36 8.22 10.84
CA ARG A 145 7.56 7.38 10.84
C ARG A 145 7.68 6.57 9.55
N TRP A 146 6.57 6.04 9.07
CA TRP A 146 6.53 5.32 7.80
C TRP A 146 7.00 6.20 6.65
N PHE A 147 6.46 7.41 6.57
CA PHE A 147 6.74 8.32 5.47
C PHE A 147 8.14 8.94 5.51
N HIS A 148 8.64 9.37 6.68
CA HIS A 148 9.92 10.10 6.81
C HIS A 148 11.12 9.25 7.29
N GLY A 149 10.86 8.04 7.83
CA GLY A 149 11.90 7.21 8.41
C GLY A 149 12.48 7.78 9.71
N ARG A 150 13.69 7.33 10.07
CA ARG A 150 14.44 7.77 11.26
C ARG A 150 15.93 7.82 10.95
N THR A 151 16.62 6.69 11.14
CA THR A 151 18.06 6.56 10.88
C THR A 151 18.31 6.53 9.38
N TYR A 152 17.45 5.80 8.66
CA TYR A 152 17.40 5.79 7.20
C TYR A 152 16.16 6.54 6.71
N PRO A 153 16.21 7.07 5.47
CA PRO A 153 15.13 7.86 4.94
C PRO A 153 13.81 7.10 4.81
N GLY A 154 12.76 7.91 4.81
CA GLY A 154 11.41 7.65 4.41
C GLY A 154 11.19 7.06 3.03
N ILE A 155 9.91 6.81 2.74
CA ILE A 155 9.42 6.72 1.36
C ILE A 155 9.35 8.13 0.73
N ASP A 156 9.35 9.17 1.56
CA ASP A 156 9.27 10.57 1.15
C ASP A 156 10.31 10.97 0.09
N VAL A 157 11.52 10.41 0.15
CA VAL A 157 12.59 10.64 -0.85
C VAL A 157 12.44 9.83 -2.14
N GLU A 158 11.54 8.85 -2.20
CA GLU A 158 11.50 7.81 -3.25
C GLU A 158 10.58 8.14 -4.43
N GLY A 159 9.81 9.23 -4.32
CA GLY A 159 8.83 9.64 -5.33
C GLY A 159 7.70 8.61 -5.53
N ASN A 160 7.38 7.81 -4.51
CA ASN A 160 6.29 6.83 -4.56
C ASN A 160 4.94 7.58 -4.56
N PRO A 161 4.13 7.50 -5.64
CA PRO A 161 2.99 8.39 -5.80
C PRO A 161 1.83 8.06 -4.86
N LEU A 162 1.51 6.77 -4.65
CA LEU A 162 0.46 6.40 -3.70
C LEU A 162 0.83 6.86 -2.28
N ALA A 163 2.07 6.62 -1.87
CA ALA A 163 2.51 6.99 -0.53
C ALA A 163 2.49 8.50 -0.31
N THR A 164 2.95 9.26 -1.30
CA THR A 164 2.95 10.73 -1.30
C THR A 164 1.54 11.29 -1.21
N PHE A 165 0.61 10.78 -2.03
CA PHE A 165 -0.76 11.27 -2.02
C PHE A 165 -1.50 10.90 -0.75
N LEU A 166 -1.26 9.72 -0.18
CA LEU A 166 -1.78 9.37 1.15
C LEU A 166 -1.25 10.32 2.23
N HIS A 167 0.06 10.59 2.23
CA HIS A 167 0.65 11.55 3.16
C HIS A 167 0.00 12.93 3.01
N ARG A 168 -0.08 13.47 1.79
CA ARG A 168 -0.75 14.75 1.51
C ARG A 168 -2.21 14.76 1.97
N HIS A 169 -2.93 13.66 1.80
CA HIS A 169 -4.33 13.55 2.21
C HIS A 169 -4.46 13.69 3.73
N TRP A 170 -3.55 13.10 4.50
CA TRP A 170 -3.58 13.15 5.96
C TRP A 170 -3.01 14.43 6.57
N THR A 171 -1.98 15.03 5.95
CA THR A 171 -1.23 16.15 6.55
C THR A 171 -1.45 17.49 5.86
N GLY A 172 -1.93 17.47 4.62
CA GLY A 172 -1.98 18.65 3.75
C GLY A 172 -0.61 19.07 3.19
N ASP A 173 0.47 18.35 3.50
CA ASP A 173 1.81 18.67 2.99
C ASP A 173 1.91 18.38 1.48
N ARG A 174 2.40 19.37 0.75
CA ARG A 174 2.52 19.37 -0.71
C ARG A 174 3.96 19.31 -1.19
N THR A 175 4.92 19.25 -0.26
CA THR A 175 6.36 19.29 -0.55
C THR A 175 6.78 18.21 -1.57
N TYR A 176 6.13 17.05 -1.53
CA TYR A 176 6.49 15.87 -2.31
C TYR A 176 5.67 15.68 -3.60
N ASP A 177 4.67 16.55 -3.84
CA ASP A 177 3.73 16.43 -4.98
C ASP A 177 4.45 16.30 -6.32
N ALA A 178 5.48 17.13 -6.56
CA ALA A 178 6.20 17.17 -7.82
C ALA A 178 6.87 15.81 -8.14
N ALA A 179 7.55 15.21 -7.16
CA ALA A 179 8.23 13.93 -7.34
C ALA A 179 7.25 12.79 -7.63
N ALA A 180 6.08 12.78 -6.97
CA ALA A 180 5.03 11.80 -7.22
C ALA A 180 4.43 11.94 -8.64
N LEU A 181 4.19 13.17 -9.08
CA LEU A 181 3.69 13.45 -10.43
C LEU A 181 4.71 13.06 -11.50
N ASP A 182 5.98 13.37 -11.29
CA ASP A 182 7.06 13.01 -12.21
C ASP A 182 7.22 11.49 -12.31
N THR A 183 7.05 10.76 -11.20
CA THR A 183 6.98 9.30 -11.23
C THR A 183 5.82 8.80 -12.09
N LEU A 184 4.61 9.36 -11.95
CA LEU A 184 3.48 8.93 -12.78
C LEU A 184 3.68 9.25 -14.26
N ARG A 185 4.23 10.42 -14.60
CA ARG A 185 4.53 10.79 -15.98
C ARG A 185 5.61 9.91 -16.62
N GLY A 186 6.56 9.45 -15.80
CA GLY A 186 7.71 8.69 -16.27
C GLY A 186 7.56 7.18 -16.29
N VAL A 187 6.40 6.59 -15.90
CA VAL A 187 6.24 5.13 -15.91
C VAL A 187 6.33 4.62 -17.36
N PRO A 188 7.37 3.85 -17.72
CA PRO A 188 7.56 3.44 -19.10
C PRO A 188 6.75 2.17 -19.41
N LEU A 189 6.16 2.08 -20.61
CA LEU A 189 5.31 0.94 -20.99
C LEU A 189 6.06 -0.41 -20.94
N ASP A 190 7.35 -0.39 -21.27
CA ASP A 190 8.25 -1.55 -21.26
C ASP A 190 8.64 -2.04 -19.85
N MET A 191 8.25 -1.31 -18.79
CA MET A 191 8.25 -1.84 -17.42
C MET A 191 7.21 -2.94 -17.23
N LYS A 192 6.10 -2.90 -17.97
CA LYS A 192 4.94 -3.78 -17.78
C LYS A 192 4.77 -4.78 -18.92
N TRP A 193 5.04 -4.36 -20.15
CA TRP A 193 4.72 -5.09 -21.36
C TRP A 193 5.94 -5.44 -22.21
N ASN A 194 5.85 -6.54 -22.95
CA ASN A 194 6.80 -6.92 -23.99
C ASN A 194 6.65 -5.99 -25.20
N ALA A 195 7.73 -5.84 -25.97
CA ALA A 195 7.75 -4.98 -27.15
C ALA A 195 6.62 -5.30 -28.16
N GLY A 196 6.31 -6.59 -28.39
CA GLY A 196 5.23 -6.99 -29.31
C GLY A 196 3.83 -6.59 -28.82
N THR A 197 3.59 -6.60 -27.50
CA THR A 197 2.35 -6.09 -26.90
C THR A 197 2.28 -4.58 -27.09
N ILE A 198 3.35 -3.85 -26.78
CA ILE A 198 3.41 -2.39 -26.98
C ILE A 198 3.14 -2.05 -28.45
N GLU A 199 3.76 -2.74 -29.41
CA GLU A 199 3.52 -2.52 -30.84
C GLU A 199 2.06 -2.75 -31.23
N THR A 200 1.44 -3.81 -30.70
CA THR A 200 0.03 -4.13 -30.95
C THR A 200 -0.89 -3.02 -30.44
N TYR A 201 -0.66 -2.55 -29.21
CA TYR A 201 -1.44 -1.46 -28.61
C TYR A 201 -1.16 -0.11 -29.29
N ALA A 202 0.09 0.17 -29.65
CA ALA A 202 0.51 1.34 -30.41
C ALA A 202 -0.27 1.44 -31.73
N ARG A 203 -0.37 0.33 -32.48
CA ARG A 203 -1.14 0.25 -33.72
C ARG A 203 -2.65 0.42 -33.49
N ARG A 204 -3.18 -0.19 -32.43
CA ARG A 204 -4.61 -0.16 -32.12
C ARG A 204 -5.09 1.23 -31.67
N PHE A 205 -4.30 1.93 -30.87
CA PHE A 205 -4.67 3.20 -30.24
C PHE A 205 -4.01 4.42 -30.86
N GLY A 206 -3.12 4.25 -31.84
CA GLY A 206 -2.52 5.34 -32.60
C GLY A 206 -1.47 6.14 -31.83
N PHE A 207 -0.56 5.45 -31.13
CA PHE A 207 0.58 6.08 -30.45
C PHE A 207 1.91 5.45 -30.87
N SER A 208 3.02 6.16 -30.67
CA SER A 208 4.38 5.62 -30.81
C SER A 208 5.02 5.47 -29.43
N PHE A 209 5.84 4.44 -29.26
CA PHE A 209 6.63 4.24 -28.06
C PHE A 209 8.11 4.09 -28.44
N THR A 210 8.97 4.81 -27.72
CA THR A 210 10.42 4.65 -27.79
C THR A 210 10.90 4.47 -26.36
N ALA A 211 11.61 3.38 -26.10
CA ALA A 211 12.13 3.10 -24.77
C ALA A 211 13.16 4.17 -24.39
N ASP A 212 13.03 4.71 -23.17
CA ASP A 212 14.06 5.57 -22.61
C ASP A 212 15.37 4.77 -22.44
N PRO A 213 16.53 5.38 -22.73
CA PRO A 213 17.80 4.72 -22.50
C PRO A 213 17.99 4.44 -21.00
N VAL A 214 18.34 3.20 -20.67
CA VAL A 214 18.73 2.84 -19.30
C VAL A 214 20.17 3.28 -19.09
N ALA A 215 20.34 4.33 -18.30
CA ALA A 215 21.64 4.80 -17.88
C ALA A 215 22.22 3.88 -16.79
N PRO A 216 23.56 3.73 -16.71
CA PRO A 216 24.19 3.10 -15.56
C PRO A 216 23.78 3.78 -14.25
N LEU A 217 23.65 2.98 -13.19
CA LEU A 217 23.43 3.47 -11.82
C LEU A 217 24.47 4.56 -11.49
N ALA A 218 23.98 5.76 -11.17
CA ALA A 218 24.80 6.84 -10.66
C ALA A 218 24.29 7.27 -9.28
N GLY A 219 25.18 7.28 -8.29
CA GLY A 219 24.90 7.72 -6.93
C GLY A 219 24.19 6.70 -6.03
N ASP A 220 23.84 7.16 -4.82
CA ASP A 220 23.26 6.35 -3.74
C ASP A 220 21.77 6.64 -3.48
N GLY A 221 21.16 7.50 -4.30
CA GLY A 221 19.74 7.86 -4.21
C GLY A 221 18.81 6.86 -4.91
N PRO A 222 17.48 7.04 -4.76
CA PRO A 222 16.50 6.26 -5.48
C PRO A 222 16.58 6.54 -6.99
N LEU A 223 16.48 5.49 -7.80
CA LEU A 223 16.43 5.60 -9.25
C LEU A 223 15.13 6.29 -9.68
N PRO A 224 15.19 7.24 -10.64
CA PRO A 224 14.01 7.70 -11.35
C PRO A 224 13.25 6.53 -11.96
N ILE A 225 11.92 6.60 -12.00
CA ILE A 225 11.06 5.52 -12.49
C ILE A 225 11.43 5.04 -13.91
N ALA A 226 11.81 5.98 -14.79
CA ALA A 226 12.22 5.71 -16.17
C ALA A 226 13.58 5.00 -16.28
N GLN A 227 14.33 4.90 -15.17
CA GLN A 227 15.60 4.18 -15.06
C GLN A 227 15.44 2.84 -14.30
N ARG A 228 14.24 2.55 -13.80
CA ARG A 228 13.94 1.27 -13.14
C ARG A 228 13.68 0.20 -14.18
N GLY A 229 13.96 -1.01 -13.74
CA GLY A 229 13.77 -2.24 -14.45
C GLY A 229 12.33 -2.71 -14.47
N ARG A 230 12.13 -3.88 -15.07
CA ARG A 230 10.84 -4.55 -15.12
C ARG A 230 10.40 -4.96 -13.71
N THR A 231 9.15 -4.63 -13.34
CA THR A 231 8.57 -4.96 -12.02
C THR A 231 7.06 -5.09 -12.09
N TRP A 232 6.50 -6.01 -11.31
CA TRP A 232 5.05 -6.20 -11.23
C TRP A 232 4.33 -5.02 -10.57
N SER A 233 4.98 -4.34 -9.63
CA SER A 233 4.50 -3.11 -9.03
C SER A 233 5.66 -2.20 -8.68
N PHE A 234 5.66 -0.97 -9.20
CA PHE A 234 6.69 0.02 -8.85
C PHE A 234 6.48 0.60 -7.44
N LEU A 235 5.31 0.36 -6.82
CA LEU A 235 5.02 0.77 -5.44
C LEU A 235 5.74 -0.10 -4.40
N VAL A 236 6.04 -1.36 -4.74
CA VAL A 236 6.74 -2.32 -3.87
C VAL A 236 8.17 -2.62 -4.35
N HIS A 237 8.57 -2.03 -5.47
CA HIS A 237 9.93 -2.19 -6.00
C HIS A 237 10.88 -1.28 -5.21
N ASN A 238 11.99 -1.84 -4.74
CA ASN A 238 13.01 -1.04 -4.06
C ASN A 238 13.70 -0.09 -5.07
N PRO A 239 13.48 1.23 -4.96
CA PRO A 239 13.93 2.18 -5.97
C PRO A 239 15.45 2.37 -5.98
N TYR A 240 16.18 1.89 -4.96
CA TYR A 240 17.64 1.89 -4.93
C TYR A 240 18.25 0.73 -5.74
N ARG A 241 17.41 -0.09 -6.38
CA ARG A 241 17.81 -1.22 -7.23
C ARG A 241 17.17 -1.04 -8.61
N VAL A 242 17.86 -1.51 -9.65
CA VAL A 242 17.32 -1.47 -11.02
C VAL A 242 16.06 -2.33 -11.11
N GLY A 243 16.12 -3.61 -10.73
CA GLY A 243 15.01 -4.56 -10.92
C GLY A 243 15.26 -5.48 -12.09
N GLY A 244 14.20 -5.94 -12.78
CA GLY A 244 14.32 -6.79 -13.96
C GLY A 244 14.80 -6.04 -15.21
N ASP A 245 15.09 -6.76 -16.29
CA ASP A 245 15.45 -6.15 -17.58
C ASP A 245 14.19 -5.80 -18.39
N ARG A 246 14.04 -4.52 -18.78
CA ARG A 246 12.92 -4.03 -19.60
C ARG A 246 13.03 -4.43 -21.08
N HIS A 247 14.24 -4.72 -21.55
CA HIS A 247 14.49 -5.11 -22.94
C HIS A 247 14.41 -6.62 -23.15
N ALA A 248 14.48 -7.41 -22.08
CA ALA A 248 14.27 -8.85 -22.13
C ALA A 248 12.79 -9.19 -22.29
N VAL A 249 12.48 -10.16 -23.15
CA VAL A 249 11.14 -10.74 -23.24
C VAL A 249 10.84 -11.51 -21.95
N ALA A 250 9.72 -11.20 -21.30
CA ALA A 250 9.27 -11.91 -20.12
C ALA A 250 8.17 -12.93 -20.48
N PRO A 251 8.11 -14.07 -19.78
CA PRO A 251 7.07 -15.10 -20.00
C PRO A 251 5.69 -14.66 -19.48
N PHE A 252 5.62 -13.52 -18.79
CA PHE A 252 4.39 -12.89 -18.35
C PHE A 252 4.51 -11.38 -18.45
N GLU A 253 3.36 -10.72 -18.47
CA GLU A 253 3.22 -9.27 -18.40
C GLU A 253 2.48 -8.89 -17.13
N THR A 254 2.67 -7.67 -16.67
CA THR A 254 2.12 -7.22 -15.40
C THR A 254 1.08 -6.15 -15.64
N ASN A 255 0.07 -6.11 -14.78
CA ASN A 255 -0.99 -5.10 -14.87
C ASN A 255 -0.46 -3.72 -14.46
N GLY A 256 -1.25 -2.68 -14.74
CA GLY A 256 -0.97 -1.29 -14.34
C GLY A 256 -1.70 -0.87 -13.07
N LEU A 257 -2.05 -1.79 -12.16
CA LEU A 257 -2.83 -1.46 -10.97
C LEU A 257 -2.12 -0.43 -10.08
N ASP A 258 -0.79 -0.52 -9.98
CA ASP A 258 0.07 0.43 -9.27
C ASP A 258 -0.03 1.86 -9.83
N TYR A 259 -0.05 1.99 -11.15
CA TYR A 259 -0.34 3.26 -11.81
C TYR A 259 -1.77 3.72 -11.51
N LEU A 260 -2.75 2.86 -11.77
CA LEU A 260 -4.17 3.20 -11.70
C LEU A 260 -4.60 3.60 -10.29
N VAL A 261 -4.17 2.88 -9.25
CA VAL A 261 -4.52 3.22 -7.86
C VAL A 261 -3.94 4.56 -7.47
N SER A 262 -2.68 4.83 -7.83
CA SER A 262 -2.01 6.10 -7.51
C SER A 262 -2.64 7.26 -8.28
N TYR A 263 -2.87 7.09 -9.58
CA TYR A 263 -3.48 8.09 -10.45
C TYR A 263 -4.91 8.41 -10.01
N TRP A 264 -5.77 7.41 -9.85
CA TRP A 264 -7.17 7.65 -9.49
C TRP A 264 -7.34 8.16 -8.07
N PHE A 265 -6.50 7.72 -7.12
CA PHE A 265 -6.46 8.33 -5.80
C PHE A 265 -6.11 9.83 -5.91
N GLY A 266 -5.02 10.15 -6.61
CA GLY A 266 -4.62 11.55 -6.83
C GLY A 266 -5.72 12.38 -7.53
N ARG A 267 -6.41 11.83 -8.52
CA ARG A 267 -7.54 12.50 -9.20
C ARG A 267 -8.74 12.71 -8.27
N ALA A 268 -9.14 11.68 -7.52
CA ALA A 268 -10.29 11.73 -6.63
C ALA A 268 -10.11 12.74 -5.50
N HIS A 269 -8.88 12.93 -5.02
CA HIS A 269 -8.54 13.89 -3.98
C HIS A 269 -8.04 15.25 -4.50
N GLY A 270 -8.19 15.53 -5.80
CA GLY A 270 -7.79 16.82 -6.39
C GLY A 270 -6.29 17.11 -6.37
N MET A 271 -5.47 16.07 -6.26
CA MET A 271 -4.00 16.14 -6.27
C MET A 271 -3.43 16.09 -7.68
N ILE A 272 -4.14 15.46 -8.61
CA ILE A 272 -3.85 15.43 -10.05
C ILE A 272 -4.98 16.18 -10.77
N ARG A 273 -4.63 17.15 -11.62
CA ARG A 273 -5.59 17.85 -12.48
C ARG A 273 -5.61 17.20 -13.86
N ALA A 274 -6.66 17.48 -14.63
CA ALA A 274 -6.79 16.93 -15.98
C ALA A 274 -5.67 17.34 -16.96
N ALA A 275 -4.93 18.42 -16.64
CA ALA A 275 -3.82 18.93 -17.44
C ALA A 275 -2.44 18.49 -16.92
N ASP A 276 -2.38 17.77 -15.78
CA ASP A 276 -1.13 17.26 -15.19
C ASP A 276 -0.75 15.90 -15.79
#